data_AF-J4XC40-F1
#
_entry.id   AF-J4XC40-F1
#
_cell.length_a   1.000
_cell.length_b   1.000
_cell.length_c   1.000
_cell.angle_alpha   90.00
_cell.angle_beta   90.00
_cell.angle_gamma   90.00
#
_symmetry.space_group_name_H-M   'P 1'
#
loop_
_entity.id
_entity.type
_entity.pdbx_description
1 polymer ?
#
loop_
_entity_poly.entity_id
_entity_poly.type
_entity_poly.pdbx_seq_one_letter_code
_entity_poly.pdbx_strand_id
1 'polypeptide(L)' 'MIKRYFVENCISIRQWAKKHNLPQRMTYAVINGDVFGKYNTANGSAKRVFEALLAEGIIKELPEGLRQDNNEEKAS' A
#
# COMPACT_ATOMS: atom_id res chain seq x y z
N MET A 1 11.85 1.16 4.88
CA MET A 1 11.20 2.05 3.89
C MET A 1 10.92 1.24 2.63
N ILE A 2 9.67 1.20 2.17
CA ILE A 2 9.20 0.35 1.06
C ILE A 2 10.07 0.53 -0.20
N LYS A 3 10.45 1.77 -0.51
CA LYS A 3 11.40 2.10 -1.58
C LYS A 3 12.67 1.25 -1.60
N ARG A 4 13.27 0.99 -0.44
CA ARG A 4 14.54 0.25 -0.33
C ARG A 4 14.39 -1.18 -0.83
N TYR A 5 13.28 -1.84 -0.50
CA TYR A 5 12.95 -3.18 -1.01
C TYR A 5 12.92 -3.20 -2.54
N PHE A 6 12.26 -2.22 -3.17
CA PHE A 6 12.18 -2.15 -4.64
C PHE A 6 13.56 -1.94 -5.28
N VAL A 7 14.41 -1.10 -4.69
CA VAL A 7 15.77 -0.86 -5.20
C VAL A 7 16.65 -2.10 -5.05
N GLU A 8 16.68 -2.70 -3.86
CA GLU A 8 17.54 -3.86 -3.57
C GLU A 8 17.15 -5.10 -4.38
N ASN A 9 15.86 -5.26 -4.69
CA ASN A 9 15.35 -6.38 -5.49
C ASN A 9 15.23 -6.05 -6.99
N CYS A 10 15.75 -4.89 -7.44
CA CYS A 10 15.70 -4.45 -8.84
C CYS A 10 14.28 -4.43 -9.44
N ILE A 11 13.27 -4.11 -8.61
CA ILE A 11 11.86 -4.07 -9.02
C ILE A 11 11.52 -2.67 -9.54
N SER A 12 11.08 -2.59 -10.80
CA SER A 12 10.53 -1.37 -11.35
C SER A 12 9.16 -1.06 -10.74
N ILE A 13 9.06 0.07 -10.02
CA ILE A 13 7.80 0.55 -9.44
C ILE A 13 6.70 0.66 -10.50
N ARG A 14 7.04 1.15 -11.72
CA ARG A 14 6.08 1.28 -12.83
C ARG A 14 5.54 -0.09 -13.27
N GLN A 15 6.42 -1.06 -13.48
CA GLN A 15 6.02 -2.40 -13.94
C GLN A 15 5.22 -3.12 -12.87
N TRP A 16 5.64 -3.01 -11.61
CA TRP A 16 4.91 -3.52 -10.47
C TRP A 16 3.50 -2.92 -10.39
N ALA A 17 3.36 -1.59 -10.43
CA ALA A 17 2.06 -0.92 -10.44
C ALA A 17 1.15 -1.42 -11.57
N LYS A 18 1.69 -1.62 -12.77
CA LYS A 18 0.95 -2.14 -13.92
C LYS A 18 0.49 -3.59 -13.71
N LYS A 19 1.36 -4.46 -13.19
CA LYS A 19 1.05 -5.86 -12.86
C LYS A 19 -0.14 -5.96 -11.88
N HIS A 20 -0.23 -5.04 -10.93
CA HIS A 20 -1.28 -5.00 -9.91
C HIS A 20 -2.49 -4.12 -10.28
N ASN A 21 -2.53 -3.57 -11.50
CA ASN A 21 -3.58 -2.64 -11.95
C ASN A 21 -3.80 -1.45 -10.98
N LEU A 22 -2.68 -0.87 -10.52
CA LEU A 22 -2.64 0.24 -9.56
C LEU A 22 -2.35 1.58 -10.26
N PRO A 23 -2.89 2.71 -9.75
CA PRO A 23 -2.60 4.03 -10.28
C PRO A 23 -1.13 4.41 -10.05
N GLN A 24 -0.35 4.52 -11.14
CA GLN A 24 1.10 4.72 -11.05
C GLN A 24 1.49 5.88 -10.14
N ARG A 25 0.85 7.06 -10.28
CA ARG A 25 1.17 8.24 -9.46
C ARG A 25 1.03 7.96 -7.97
N MET A 26 -0.04 7.28 -7.57
CA MET A 26 -0.27 6.93 -6.18
C MET A 26 0.73 5.87 -5.69
N THR A 27 1.01 4.87 -6.52
CA THR A 27 2.00 3.83 -6.20
C THR A 27 3.39 4.39 -5.94
N TYR A 28 3.84 5.34 -6.77
CA TYR A 28 5.11 6.05 -6.54
C TYR A 28 5.10 6.82 -5.22
N ALA A 29 4.03 7.57 -4.95
CA ALA A 29 3.93 8.36 -3.72
C ALA A 29 3.95 7.48 -2.46
N VAL A 30 3.26 6.34 -2.46
CA VAL A 30 3.29 5.38 -1.34
C VAL A 30 4.67 4.74 -1.20
N ILE A 31 5.26 4.24 -2.28
CA ILE A 31 6.55 3.54 -2.21
C ILE A 31 7.68 4.49 -1.79
N ASN A 32 7.68 5.74 -2.27
CA ASN A 32 8.63 6.77 -1.87
C ASN A 32 8.43 7.27 -0.43
N GLY A 33 7.26 7.03 0.17
CA GLY A 33 6.92 7.49 1.52
C GLY A 33 6.30 8.89 1.56
N ASP A 34 5.87 9.43 0.41
CA ASP A 34 5.20 10.72 0.31
C ASP A 34 3.74 10.65 0.82
N VAL A 35 3.14 9.46 0.80
CA VAL A 35 1.79 9.20 1.32
C VAL A 35 1.85 8.19 2.46
N PHE A 36 1.44 8.64 3.63
CA PHE A 36 1.28 7.81 4.82
C PHE A 36 -0.16 7.31 4.93
N GLY A 37 -0.38 6.11 5.47
CA GLY A 37 -1.71 5.48 5.53
C GLY A 37 -2.78 6.22 6.34
N LYS A 38 -2.50 7.38 6.93
CA LYS A 38 -3.55 8.28 7.41
C LYS A 38 -4.37 8.92 6.28
N TYR A 39 -3.87 8.90 5.03
CA TYR A 39 -4.56 9.46 3.89
C TYR A 39 -5.29 8.35 3.12
N ASN A 40 -6.50 8.04 3.56
CA ASN A 40 -7.46 7.38 2.67
C ASN A 40 -7.90 8.43 1.64
N THR A 41 -7.14 8.56 0.54
CA THR A 41 -7.50 9.49 -0.56
C THR A 41 -8.94 9.22 -1.00
N ALA A 42 -9.65 10.24 -1.52
CA ALA A 42 -11.08 10.24 -1.83
C ALA A 42 -11.67 8.96 -2.49
N ASN A 43 -10.85 8.14 -3.16
CA ASN A 43 -11.27 6.90 -3.84
C ASN A 43 -10.55 5.61 -3.35
N GLY A 44 -9.92 5.59 -2.17
CA GLY A 44 -9.27 4.39 -1.62
C GLY A 44 -7.99 3.93 -2.34
N SER A 45 -7.47 4.74 -3.26
CA SER A 45 -6.34 4.35 -4.13
C SER A 45 -5.05 4.06 -3.35
N ALA A 46 -4.76 4.82 -2.29
CA ALA A 46 -3.61 4.55 -1.42
C ALA A 46 -3.79 3.22 -0.66
N LYS A 47 -5.00 2.94 -0.14
CA LYS A 47 -5.33 1.69 0.56
C LYS A 47 -5.03 0.47 -0.31
N ARG A 48 -5.47 0.50 -1.57
CA ARG A 48 -5.21 -0.58 -2.55
C ARG A 48 -3.71 -0.83 -2.79
N VAL A 49 -2.87 0.21 -2.73
CA VAL A 49 -1.42 0.02 -2.86
C VAL A 49 -0.86 -0.66 -1.61
N PHE A 50 -1.24 -0.23 -0.41
CA PHE A 50 -0.80 -0.88 0.84
C PHE A 50 -1.30 -2.33 0.96
N GLU A 51 -2.52 -2.61 0.53
CA GLU A 51 -3.07 -3.98 0.46
C GLU A 51 -2.25 -4.87 -0.49
N ALA A 52 -1.88 -4.37 -1.68
CA ALA A 52 -1.04 -5.12 -2.61
C ALA A 52 0.37 -5.39 -2.05
N LEU A 53 0.95 -4.41 -1.35
CA LEU A 53 2.24 -4.57 -0.67
C LEU A 53 2.18 -5.59 0.47
N LEU A 54 1.06 -5.64 1.19
CA LEU A 54 0.82 -6.62 2.25
C LEU A 54 0.65 -8.03 1.66
N ALA A 55 -0.14 -8.16 0.60
CA ALA A 55 -0.41 -9.44 -0.06
C ALA A 55 0.87 -10.08 -0.64
N GLU A 56 1.81 -9.27 -1.13
CA GLU A 56 3.14 -9.74 -1.56
C GLU A 56 4.16 -9.86 -0.41
N GLY A 57 3.78 -9.58 0.83
CA GLY A 57 4.65 -9.69 2.01
C GLY A 57 5.77 -8.65 2.08
N ILE A 58 5.69 -7.57 1.29
CA ILE A 58 6.67 -6.47 1.26
C ILE A 58 6.55 -5.62 2.53
N ILE A 59 5.34 -5.51 3.07
CA ILE A 59 5.07 -4.98 4.42
C ILE A 59 4.42 -6.07 5.26
N LYS A 60 4.60 -5.99 6.59
CA LYS A 60 4.06 -7.00 7.52
C LYS A 60 2.62 -6.73 7.93
N GLU A 61 2.19 -5.47 7.88
CA GLU A 61 0.89 -5.01 8.33
C GLU A 61 0.52 -3.71 7.61
N LEU A 62 -0.78 -3.42 7.49
CA LEU A 62 -1.25 -2.13 6.97
C LEU A 62 -0.84 -1.00 7.91
N PRO A 63 -0.64 0.23 7.43
CA PRO A 63 -0.51 1.39 8.32
C PRO A 63 -1.75 1.55 9.22
N GLU A 64 -1.56 2.04 10.44
CA GLU A 64 -2.62 2.20 11.46
C GLU A 64 -3.86 2.93 10.91
N GLY A 65 -3.68 4.06 10.21
CA GLY A 65 -4.79 4.81 9.61
C GLY A 65 -5.57 4.10 8.49
N LEU A 66 -5.12 2.91 8.05
CA LEU A 66 -5.82 2.04 7.08
C LEU A 66 -6.31 0.73 7.69
N ARG A 67 -5.94 0.43 8.94
CA ARG A 67 -6.55 -0.64 9.70
C ARG A 67 -7.92 -0.12 10.15
N GLN A 68 -8.94 -0.32 9.32
CA GLN A 68 -10.30 -0.21 9.83
C GLN A 68 -10.43 -1.23 10.96
N ASP A 69 -10.92 -0.80 12.12
CA ASP A 69 -11.19 -1.66 13.26
C ASP A 69 -12.11 -2.80 12.82
N ASN A 70 -11.53 -3.96 12.50
CA ASN A 70 -12.26 -5.23 12.42
C ASN A 70 -12.63 -5.71 13.85
N ASN A 71 -13.10 -4.79 14.70
CA ASN A 71 -13.54 -5.10 16.06
C ASN A 71 -15.07 -4.96 16.24
N GLU A 72 -15.82 -4.95 15.13
CA GLU A 72 -17.27 -5.16 15.13
C GLU A 72 -17.61 -6.44 14.35
N GLU A 73 -17.14 -7.59 14.83
CA GLU A 73 -17.74 -8.90 14.51
C GLU A 73 -17.45 -9.92 15.64
N LYS A 74 -17.70 -9.49 16.88
CA LYS A 74 -17.95 -10.37 18.03
C LYS A 74 -19.06 -9.78 18.92
N ALA A 75 -20.19 -9.48 18.31
CA ALA A 75 -21.44 -9.26 19.03
C ALA A 75 -22.61 -9.41 18.06
N SER A 76 -22.96 -10.65 17.69
CA SER A 76 -24.36 -11.01 17.43
C SER A 76 -24.57 -12.51 17.54
#